data_AF-A0AAN4YS43-F1
#
_entry.id   AF-A0AAN4YS43-F1
#
_cell.length_a   1.000
_cell.length_b   1.000
_cell.length_c   1.000
_cell.angle_alpha   90.00
_cell.angle_beta   90.00
_cell.angle_gamma   90.00
#
_symmetry.space_group_name_H-M   'P 1'
#
loop_
_entity.id
_entity.type
_entity.pdbx_description
1 polymer ?
#
loop_
_entity_poly.entity_id
_entity_poly.type
_entity_poly.pdbx_seq_one_letter_code
_entity_poly.pdbx_strand_id
1 'polypeptide(L)'
;MTVRTGKAGVQDQEVFVVGFHGPQFHIARTLFAADLVARVHPRGCSNNEVIELQFTRGYDLSLKKDWLEATRALARLFRYLLCGRAKVAAVQGYLNRPAKTAEKSM
;
A
#
# COMPACT_ATOMS: atom_id res chain seq x y z
N MET A 1 -15.96 -1.71 -11.42
CA MET A 1 -15.02 -2.83 -11.13
C MET A 1 -15.52 -3.56 -9.91
N THR A 2 -16.02 -4.77 -10.10
CA THR A 2 -16.61 -5.64 -9.06
C THR A 2 -15.51 -6.37 -8.30
N VAL A 3 -15.51 -6.22 -6.97
CA VAL A 3 -14.61 -6.93 -6.06
C VAL A 3 -14.96 -8.41 -6.12
N ARG A 4 -14.02 -9.26 -6.54
CA ARG A 4 -14.19 -10.71 -6.53
C ARG A 4 -13.62 -11.26 -5.23
N THR A 5 -14.50 -11.67 -4.32
CA THR A 5 -14.13 -12.39 -3.11
C THR A 5 -13.70 -13.81 -3.48
N GLY A 6 -12.39 -14.07 -3.43
CA GLY A 6 -11.86 -15.44 -3.49
C GLY A 6 -12.33 -16.24 -2.26
N LYS A 7 -12.43 -17.57 -2.41
CA LYS A 7 -13.03 -18.57 -1.51
C LYS A 7 -12.56 -18.62 -0.03
N ALA A 8 -11.86 -17.62 0.50
CA ALA A 8 -11.34 -17.60 1.88
C ALA A 8 -11.33 -16.22 2.56
N GLY A 9 -12.24 -15.29 2.19
CA GLY A 9 -12.28 -13.95 2.81
C GLY A 9 -11.05 -13.08 2.53
N VAL A 10 -10.17 -13.52 1.63
CA VAL A 10 -9.02 -12.77 1.15
C VAL A 10 -9.51 -11.71 0.16
N GLN A 11 -9.06 -10.47 0.35
CA GLN A 11 -9.39 -9.33 -0.50
C GLN A 11 -8.14 -8.85 -1.24
N ASP A 12 -8.35 -8.13 -2.34
CA ASP A 12 -7.25 -7.47 -3.06
C ASP A 12 -6.55 -6.46 -2.13
N GLN A 13 -5.23 -6.41 -2.19
CA GLN A 13 -4.41 -5.51 -1.38
C GLN A 13 -3.55 -4.61 -2.25
N GLU A 14 -3.70 -3.30 -2.07
CA GLU A 14 -2.75 -2.33 -2.59
C GLU A 14 -1.54 -2.25 -1.68
N VAL A 15 -0.37 -2.21 -2.29
CA VAL A 15 0.91 -2.05 -1.59
C VAL A 15 1.61 -0.83 -2.18
N PHE A 16 2.09 0.03 -1.29
CA PHE A 16 2.87 1.21 -1.65
C PHE A 16 4.28 1.08 -1.05
N VAL A 17 5.30 1.33 -1.87
CA VAL A 17 6.68 1.43 -1.44
C VAL A 17 7.15 2.85 -1.72
N VAL A 18 7.75 3.48 -0.73
CA VAL A 18 8.25 4.85 -0.83
C VAL A 18 9.72 4.81 -0.48
N GLY A 19 10.57 5.31 -1.35
CA GLY A 19 12.01 5.23 -1.13
C GLY A 19 12.83 5.76 -2.28
N PHE A 20 14.14 5.52 -2.22
CA PHE A 20 15.09 5.97 -3.22
C PHE A 20 15.57 4.83 -4.11
N HIS A 21 15.76 5.15 -5.39
CA HIS A 21 16.51 4.34 -6.34
C HIS A 21 17.61 5.23 -6.94
N GLY A 22 18.85 4.98 -6.52
CA GLY A 22 19.94 5.93 -6.74
C GLY A 22 19.63 7.29 -6.07
N PRO A 23 19.85 8.44 -6.74
CA PRO A 23 19.57 9.76 -6.17
C PRO A 23 18.08 10.14 -6.23
N GLN A 24 17.24 9.33 -6.88
CA GLN A 24 15.85 9.68 -7.16
C GLN A 24 14.90 9.06 -6.14
N PHE A 25 13.98 9.89 -5.64
CA PHE A 25 12.88 9.45 -4.80
C PHE A 25 11.72 8.96 -5.67
N HIS A 26 11.09 7.86 -5.27
CA HIS A 26 9.95 7.25 -5.96
C HIS A 26 8.85 6.84 -4.98
N ILE A 27 7.61 6.88 -5.49
CA ILE A 27 6.49 6.16 -4.91
C ILE A 27 6.13 5.05 -5.90
N ALA A 28 6.27 3.80 -5.46
CA ALA A 28 5.84 2.64 -6.21
C ALA A 28 4.51 2.13 -5.66
N ARG A 29 3.66 1.61 -6.55
CA ARG A 29 2.39 0.96 -6.24
C ARG A 29 2.32 -0.40 -6.93
N THR A 30 1.81 -1.39 -6.23
CA THR A 30 1.38 -2.65 -6.84
C THR A 30 0.05 -3.11 -6.23
N LEU A 31 -0.62 -4.04 -6.91
CA LEU A 31 -1.85 -4.66 -6.47
C LEU A 31 -1.64 -6.17 -6.33
N PHE A 32 -1.78 -6.68 -5.11
CA PHE A 32 -1.86 -8.11 -4.87
C PHE A 32 -3.32 -8.54 -4.94
N ALA A 33 -3.67 -9.20 -6.04
CA ALA A 33 -5.00 -9.76 -6.20
C ALA A 33 -5.28 -10.85 -5.16
N ALA A 34 -6.54 -10.98 -4.75
CA ALA A 34 -6.94 -11.91 -3.70
C ALA A 34 -6.53 -13.37 -3.97
N ASP A 35 -6.56 -13.79 -5.24
CA ASP A 35 -6.13 -15.12 -5.69
C ASP A 35 -4.62 -15.33 -5.56
N LEU A 36 -3.82 -14.31 -5.90
CA LEU A 36 -2.38 -14.30 -5.68
C LEU A 36 -2.06 -14.44 -4.19
N VAL A 37 -2.68 -13.61 -3.34
CA VAL A 37 -2.48 -13.67 -1.88
C VAL A 37 -2.90 -15.03 -1.31
N ALA A 38 -4.07 -15.53 -1.70
CA ALA A 38 -4.59 -16.81 -1.23
C ALA A 38 -3.71 -18.00 -1.65
N ARG A 39 -3.03 -17.90 -2.81
CA ARG A 39 -2.08 -18.91 -3.28
C ARG A 39 -0.72 -18.80 -2.58
N VAL A 40 -0.17 -17.59 -2.49
CA VAL A 40 1.19 -17.33 -1.96
C VAL A 40 1.28 -17.56 -0.47
N HIS A 41 0.26 -17.19 0.31
CA HIS A 41 0.28 -17.34 1.77
C HIS A 41 0.57 -18.80 2.23
N PRO A 42 -0.10 -19.84 1.70
CA PRO A 42 0.20 -21.23 2.07
C PRO A 42 1.33 -21.88 1.28
N ARG A 43 1.64 -21.45 0.04
CA ARG A 43 2.57 -22.17 -0.87
C ARG A 43 3.88 -21.42 -1.16
N GLY A 44 3.99 -20.18 -0.70
CA GLY A 44 5.08 -19.27 -1.08
C GLY A 44 4.95 -18.71 -2.50
N CYS A 45 5.90 -17.85 -2.86
CA CYS A 45 6.03 -17.32 -4.22
C CYS A 45 6.63 -18.37 -5.16
N SER A 46 6.22 -18.36 -6.42
CA SER A 46 6.89 -19.17 -7.44
C SER A 46 8.21 -18.51 -7.86
N ASN A 47 9.16 -19.28 -8.40
CA ASN A 47 10.42 -18.73 -8.91
C ASN A 47 10.22 -17.75 -10.08
N ASN A 48 9.11 -17.91 -10.81
CA ASN A 48 8.75 -17.08 -11.96
C ASN A 48 7.62 -16.11 -11.62
N GLU A 49 7.44 -15.80 -10.33
CA GLU A 49 6.42 -14.85 -9.90
C GLU A 49 6.79 -13.45 -10.40
N VAL A 50 5.95 -12.89 -11.28
CA VAL A 50 6.13 -11.52 -11.76
C VAL A 50 5.04 -10.66 -11.19
N ILE A 51 5.46 -9.63 -10.45
CA ILE A 51 4.58 -8.63 -9.87
C ILE A 51 4.91 -7.31 -10.55
N GLU A 52 3.92 -6.74 -11.22
CA GLU A 52 4.08 -5.43 -11.85
C GLU A 52 4.09 -4.33 -10.79
N LEU A 53 5.11 -3.47 -10.85
CA LEU A 53 5.27 -2.30 -9.99
C LEU A 53 5.14 -1.05 -10.86
N GLN A 54 4.16 -0.21 -10.52
CA GLN A 54 3.98 1.09 -11.14
C GLN A 54 4.71 2.14 -10.33
N PHE A 55 5.64 2.85 -10.96
CA PHE A 55 6.41 3.91 -10.33
C PHE A 55 5.86 5.27 -10.73
N THR A 56 5.88 6.23 -9.81
CA THR A 56 5.95 7.63 -10.20
C THR A 56 7.23 7.90 -10.98
N ARG A 57 7.29 9.03 -11.68
CA ARG A 57 8.59 9.58 -12.11
C ARG A 57 9.54 9.65 -10.92
N GLY A 58 10.84 9.55 -11.18
CA GLY A 58 11.87 9.86 -10.18
C GLY A 58 11.84 11.35 -9.86
N TYR A 59 11.98 11.67 -8.57
CA TYR A 59 12.11 13.04 -8.07
C TYR A 59 13.52 13.25 -7.52
N ASP A 60 14.25 14.21 -8.08
CA ASP A 60 15.50 14.66 -7.46
C ASP A 60 15.19 15.69 -6.36
N LEU A 61 15.28 15.26 -5.10
CA LEU A 61 14.89 16.10 -3.97
C LEU A 61 15.83 17.30 -3.73
N SER A 62 17.00 17.36 -4.40
CA SER A 62 17.87 18.53 -4.37
C SER A 62 17.31 19.70 -5.20
N LEU A 63 16.42 19.40 -6.15
CA LEU A 63 15.77 20.40 -7.00
C LEU A 63 14.45 20.86 -6.37
N LYS A 64 14.31 22.17 -6.15
CA LYS A 64 13.09 22.77 -5.55
C LYS A 64 11.78 22.32 -6.21
N LYS A 65 11.76 22.21 -7.55
CA LYS A 65 10.59 21.77 -8.31
C LYS A 65 10.21 20.33 -7.97
N ASP A 66 11.18 19.44 -7.99
CA ASP A 66 10.98 18.02 -7.74
C ASP A 66 10.66 17.75 -6.28
N TRP A 67 11.27 18.49 -5.35
CA TRP A 67 10.88 18.48 -3.95
C TRP A 67 9.39 18.81 -3.78
N LEU A 68 8.91 19.92 -4.39
CA LEU A 68 7.51 20.32 -4.29
C LEU A 68 6.55 19.28 -4.89
N GLU A 69 6.92 18.68 -6.02
CA GLU A 69 6.13 17.63 -6.65
C GLU A 69 6.11 16.33 -5.83
N ALA A 70 7.24 15.92 -5.26
CA ALA A 70 7.35 14.77 -4.37
C ALA A 70 6.50 14.94 -3.11
N THR A 71 6.56 16.11 -2.45
CA THR A 71 5.72 16.42 -1.29
C THR A 71 4.24 16.40 -1.65
N ARG A 72 3.86 16.90 -2.83
CA ARG A 72 2.47 16.85 -3.31
C ARG A 72 2.00 15.41 -3.55
N ALA A 73 2.86 14.56 -4.12
CA ALA A 73 2.56 13.15 -4.34
C ALA A 73 2.38 12.41 -3.01
N LEU A 74 3.27 12.65 -2.04
CA LEU A 74 3.17 12.12 -0.67
C LEU A 74 1.89 12.56 0.03
N ALA A 75 1.55 13.85 -0.01
CA ALA A 75 0.32 14.36 0.60
C ALA A 75 -0.94 13.69 0.02
N ARG A 76 -0.96 13.44 -1.30
CA ARG A 76 -2.04 12.69 -1.96
C ARG A 76 -2.09 11.23 -1.52
N LEU A 77 -0.93 10.57 -1.38
CA LEU A 77 -0.85 9.21 -0.86
C LEU A 77 -1.38 9.15 0.57
N PHE A 78 -0.93 10.01 1.47
CA PHE A 78 -1.42 10.05 2.85
C PHE A 78 -2.93 10.29 2.91
N ARG A 79 -3.44 11.24 2.12
CA ARG A 79 -4.89 11.47 2.02
C ARG A 79 -5.63 10.21 1.56
N TYR A 80 -5.10 9.48 0.58
CA TYR A 80 -5.71 8.22 0.14
C TYR A 80 -5.69 7.16 1.24
N LEU A 81 -4.54 6.95 1.90
CA LEU A 81 -4.42 5.98 3.00
C LEU A 81 -5.43 6.28 4.12
N LEU A 82 -5.58 7.56 4.50
CA LEU A 82 -6.45 7.97 5.61
C LEU A 82 -7.93 8.11 5.25
N CYS A 83 -8.34 8.01 3.97
CA CYS A 83 -9.74 8.26 3.59
C CYS A 83 -10.71 7.11 3.91
N GLY A 84 -10.26 6.04 4.58
CA GLY A 84 -11.08 4.87 4.92
C GLY A 84 -11.44 3.95 3.75
N ARG A 85 -11.08 4.32 2.52
CA ARG A 85 -11.30 3.52 1.29
C ARG A 85 -10.02 2.90 0.74
N ALA A 86 -8.89 3.08 1.42
CA ALA A 86 -7.63 2.49 1.01
C ALA A 86 -7.71 0.97 1.11
N LYS A 87 -7.40 0.26 0.02
CA LYS A 87 -7.31 -1.20 0.01
C LYS A 87 -5.98 -1.69 0.58
N VAL A 88 -5.50 -1.08 1.66
CA VAL A 88 -4.23 -1.40 2.30
C VAL A 88 -4.55 -2.10 3.61
N ALA A 89 -4.34 -3.41 3.68
CA ALA A 89 -4.82 -4.25 4.79
C ALA A 89 -4.34 -3.75 6.17
N ALA A 90 -3.09 -3.30 6.27
CA ALA A 90 -2.55 -2.74 7.52
C ALA A 90 -3.29 -1.48 7.97
N VAL A 91 -3.64 -0.59 7.02
CA VAL A 91 -4.36 0.65 7.32
C VAL A 91 -5.80 0.34 7.71
N GLN A 92 -6.46 -0.57 6.98
CA GLN A 92 -7.82 -0.97 7.30
C GLN A 92 -7.89 -1.68 8.67
N GLY A 93 -6.92 -2.53 9.00
CA GLY A 93 -6.79 -3.14 10.32
C GLY A 93 -6.57 -2.12 11.44
N TYR A 94 -5.79 -1.07 11.19
CA TYR A 94 -5.59 0.03 12.14
C TYR A 94 -6.87 0.85 12.35
N LEU A 95 -7.53 1.27 11.28
CA LEU A 95 -8.74 2.11 11.34
C LEU A 95 -9.96 1.38 11.92
N ASN A 96 -10.08 0.07 11.67
CA ASN A 96 -11.17 -0.75 12.20
C ASN A 96 -10.90 -1.25 13.62
N ARG A 97 -9.72 -0.97 14.20
CA ARG A 97 -9.40 -1.39 15.55
C ARG A 97 -10.30 -0.61 16.52
N PRO A 98 -11.13 -1.27 17.33
CA PRO A 98 -11.87 -0.57 18.37
C PRO A 98 -10.86 0.10 19.30
N ALA A 99 -11.10 1.38 19.63
CA ALA A 99 -10.35 2.05 20.67
C ALA A 99 -10.45 1.18 21.92
N LYS A 100 -9.33 0.62 22.38
CA LYS A 100 -9.33 -0.19 23.60
C LYS A 100 -9.98 0.65 24.68
N THR A 101 -11.06 0.13 25.26
CA THR A 101 -11.69 0.58 26.50
C THR A 101 -10.58 0.92 27.49
N ALA A 102 -10.33 2.20 27.68
CA ALA A 102 -9.53 2.70 28.77
C ALA A 102 -10.43 2.66 30.02
N GLU A 103 -10.70 1.47 30.56
CA GLU A 103 -11.36 1.37 31.85
C GLU A 103 -11.10 0.02 32.52
N LYS A 104 -10.79 0.14 33.81
CA LYS A 104 -10.58 -0.89 34.84
C LYS A 104 -9.20 -1.54 34.91
N SER A 105 -8.27 -0.77 35.44
CA SER A 105 -7.43 -1.23 36.55
C SER A 105 -7.60 -0.22 37.68
N MET A 106 -8.57 -0.49 38.56
CA MET A 106 -8.59 -0.02 39.95
C MET A 106 -8.24 -1.23 40.81
#